data_AF-A0A259C9X8-F1
#
_entry.id   AF-A0A259C9X8-F1
#
_cell.length_a   1.000
_cell.length_b   1.000
_cell.length_c   1.000
_cell.angle_alpha   90.00
_cell.angle_beta   90.00
_cell.angle_gamma   90.00
#
_symmetry.space_group_name_H-M   'P 1'
#
loop_
_entity.id
_entity.type
_entity.pdbx_description
1 polymer ?
#
loop_
_entity_poly.entity_id
_entity_poly.type
_entity_poly.pdbx_seq_one_letter_code
_entity_poly.pdbx_strand_id
1 'polypeptide(L)'
;AEYKKLLSQYYLSQLRIAAEVRDAYWNYQKSKIESDLALRRNENAKSLALDVERRFKAGDLSRADLHQANGALASSEAFLVEAQANVINAEQRVRSLLGSEYLKKIQFGDIAKNIEPLPKVPENLSGLDSSLPIVAALVDQLEVAKKAVDLAKSQTRASPQLQIWTTKGREVYGVPYQQSVAVGLRIPFGSLH
;
A
#
# COMPACT_ATOMS: atom_id res chain seq x y z
N ALA A 1 -4.00 -17.76 -20.33
CA ALA A 1 -3.11 -16.69 -19.87
C ALA A 1 -3.85 -15.63 -19.05
N GLU A 2 -4.99 -15.12 -19.55
CA GLU A 2 -5.76 -14.06 -18.87
C GLU A 2 -6.27 -14.44 -17.47
N TYR A 3 -6.78 -15.66 -17.28
CA TYR A 3 -7.25 -16.13 -15.97
C TYR A 3 -6.16 -16.13 -14.88
N LYS A 4 -4.95 -16.61 -15.21
CA LYS A 4 -3.79 -16.60 -14.29
C LYS A 4 -3.38 -15.18 -13.92
N LYS A 5 -3.36 -14.27 -14.90
CA LYS A 5 -3.06 -12.84 -14.69
C LYS A 5 -4.08 -12.20 -13.75
N LEU A 6 -5.37 -12.50 -13.93
CA LEU A 6 -6.44 -11.94 -13.11
C LEU A 6 -6.39 -12.45 -11.66
N LEU A 7 -6.10 -13.74 -11.45
CA LEU A 7 -5.86 -14.31 -10.12
C LEU A 7 -4.63 -13.68 -9.43
N SER A 8 -3.53 -13.53 -10.16
CA SER A 8 -2.32 -12.87 -9.67
C SER A 8 -2.59 -11.43 -9.20
N GLN A 9 -3.31 -10.65 -10.01
CA GLN A 9 -3.76 -9.30 -9.65
C GLN A 9 -4.67 -9.29 -8.42
N TYR A 10 -5.60 -10.25 -8.33
CA TYR A 10 -6.46 -10.40 -7.17
C TYR A 10 -5.63 -10.61 -5.89
N TYR A 11 -4.72 -11.59 -5.86
CA TYR A 11 -3.89 -11.86 -4.69
C TYR A 11 -2.98 -10.67 -4.32
N LEU A 12 -2.41 -9.97 -5.29
CA LEU A 12 -1.64 -8.76 -5.03
C LEU A 12 -2.49 -7.68 -4.37
N SER A 13 -3.71 -7.46 -4.85
CA SER A 13 -4.62 -6.49 -4.25
C SER A 13 -5.05 -6.89 -2.84
N GLN A 14 -5.26 -8.19 -2.61
CA GLN A 14 -5.53 -8.74 -1.28
C GLN A 14 -4.36 -8.54 -0.32
N LEU A 15 -3.12 -8.81 -0.75
CA LEU A 15 -1.91 -8.57 0.06
C LEU A 15 -1.72 -7.10 0.39
N ARG A 16 -1.99 -6.21 -0.58
CA ARG A 16 -1.92 -4.76 -0.36
C ARG A 16 -2.93 -4.31 0.70
N ILE A 17 -4.17 -4.78 0.62
CA ILE A 17 -5.21 -4.46 1.61
C ILE A 17 -4.82 -5.03 2.99
N ALA A 18 -4.31 -6.26 3.03
CA ALA A 18 -3.86 -6.87 4.28
C ALA A 18 -2.72 -6.08 4.94
N ALA A 19 -1.75 -5.60 4.16
CA ALA A 19 -0.68 -4.73 4.64
C ALA A 19 -1.23 -3.40 5.18
N GLU A 20 -2.16 -2.77 4.47
CA GLU A 20 -2.77 -1.51 4.91
C GLU A 20 -3.56 -1.65 6.21
N VAL A 21 -4.32 -2.75 6.36
CA VAL A 21 -5.05 -3.08 7.59
C VAL A 21 -4.08 -3.30 8.75
N ARG A 22 -3.00 -4.06 8.53
CA ARG A 22 -1.94 -4.31 9.52
C ARG A 22 -1.29 -3.01 9.97
N ASP A 23 -0.90 -2.14 9.04
CA ASP A 23 -0.26 -0.86 9.35
C ASP A 23 -1.21 0.06 10.11
N ALA A 24 -2.48 0.15 9.70
CA ALA A 24 -3.47 0.95 10.41
C ALA A 24 -3.67 0.47 11.85
N TYR A 25 -3.77 -0.85 12.04
CA TYR A 25 -3.89 -1.46 13.37
C TYR A 25 -2.70 -1.12 14.26
N TRP A 26 -1.47 -1.32 13.77
CA TRP A 26 -0.25 -1.06 14.55
C TRP A 26 -0.06 0.43 14.84
N ASN A 27 -0.42 1.30 13.91
CA ASN A 27 -0.39 2.75 14.13
C ASN A 27 -1.40 3.19 15.21
N TYR A 28 -2.58 2.54 15.28
CA TYR A 28 -3.54 2.79 16.37
C TYR A 28 -3.01 2.32 17.73
N GLN A 29 -2.35 1.16 17.80
CA GLN A 29 -1.71 0.71 19.04
C GLN A 29 -0.60 1.67 19.49
N LYS A 30 0.24 2.10 18.54
CA LYS A 30 1.30 3.08 18.78
C LYS A 30 0.74 4.40 19.31
N SER A 31 -0.28 4.96 18.68
CA SER A 31 -0.85 6.25 19.11
C SER A 31 -1.46 6.18 20.51
N LYS A 32 -2.03 5.03 20.90
CA LYS A 32 -2.47 4.80 22.30
C LYS A 32 -1.34 4.87 23.30
N ILE A 33 -0.21 4.22 23.01
CA ILE A 33 0.99 4.25 23.86
C ILE A 33 1.55 5.68 23.93
N GLU A 34 1.60 6.39 22.81
CA GLU A 34 2.07 7.79 22.75
C GLU A 34 1.16 8.74 23.56
N SER A 35 -0.15 8.51 23.54
CA SER A 35 -1.12 9.26 24.36
C SER A 35 -0.94 9.01 25.85
N ASP A 36 -0.74 7.76 26.29
CA ASP A 36 -0.42 7.44 27.69
C ASP A 36 0.90 8.10 28.13
N LEU A 37 1.91 8.07 27.26
CA LEU A 37 3.18 8.75 27.52
C LEU A 37 3.02 10.27 27.63
N ALA A 38 2.21 10.89 26.76
CA ALA A 38 1.91 12.32 26.81
C ALA A 38 1.15 12.70 28.08
N LEU A 39 0.23 11.85 28.54
CA LEU A 39 -0.51 12.04 29.78
C LEU A 39 0.45 12.09 30.97
N ARG A 40 1.33 11.09 31.10
CA ARG A 40 2.34 11.05 32.17
C ARG A 40 3.28 12.25 32.14
N ARG A 41 3.68 12.72 30.95
CA ARG A 41 4.50 13.94 30.80
C ARG A 41 3.76 15.17 31.30
N ASN A 42 2.47 15.29 31.00
CA ASN A 42 1.65 16.40 31.46
C ASN A 42 1.46 16.38 32.99
N GLU A 43 1.20 15.21 33.58
CA GLU A 43 1.10 15.05 35.03
C GLU A 43 2.39 15.47 35.75
N ASN A 44 3.55 15.06 35.21
CA ASN A 44 4.86 15.46 35.73
C ASN A 44 5.10 16.97 35.60
N ALA A 45 4.81 17.56 34.44
CA ALA A 45 4.96 18.99 34.22
C ALA A 45 4.05 19.81 35.16
N LYS A 46 2.83 19.33 35.41
CA LYS A 46 1.89 19.94 36.36
C LYS A 46 2.43 19.88 37.79
N SER A 47 2.97 18.75 38.21
CA SER A 47 3.60 18.60 39.53
C SER A 47 4.77 19.58 39.71
N LEU A 48 5.64 19.69 38.69
CA LEU A 48 6.77 20.61 38.68
C LEU A 48 6.32 22.08 38.74
N ALA A 49 5.32 22.46 37.95
CA ALA A 49 4.78 23.81 37.94
C ALA A 49 4.21 24.22 39.31
N LEU A 50 3.47 23.32 39.97
CA LEU A 50 2.94 23.54 41.32
C LEU A 50 4.06 23.67 42.37
N ASP A 51 5.17 22.96 42.21
CA ASP A 51 6.32 23.09 43.11
C ASP A 51 7.06 24.42 42.90
N VAL A 52 7.29 24.79 41.64
CA VAL A 52 7.89 26.09 41.27
C VAL A 52 7.03 27.25 41.78
N GLU A 53 5.70 27.15 41.66
CA GLU A 53 4.79 28.16 42.19
C GLU A 53 4.90 28.31 43.72
N ARG A 54 4.99 27.19 44.46
CA ARG A 54 5.18 27.20 45.92
C ARG A 54 6.51 27.86 46.31
N ARG A 55 7.60 27.52 45.63
CA ARG A 55 8.94 28.09 45.88
C ARG A 55 9.05 29.56 45.48
N PHE A 56 8.40 29.97 44.40
CA PHE A 56 8.29 31.37 44.01
C PHE A 56 7.56 32.19 45.10
N LYS A 57 6.44 31.68 45.64
CA LYS A 57 5.72 32.33 46.75
C LYS A 57 6.55 32.42 48.03
N ALA A 58 7.46 31.48 48.26
CA ALA A 58 8.41 31.51 49.37
C ALA A 58 9.59 32.50 49.13
N GLY A 59 9.75 33.01 47.90
CA GLY A 59 10.85 33.90 47.51
C GLY A 59 12.12 33.18 47.03
N ASP A 60 12.10 31.85 46.92
CA ASP A 60 13.28 31.04 46.57
C ASP A 60 13.58 31.00 45.06
N LEU A 61 12.62 31.41 44.22
CA LEU A 61 12.73 31.36 42.76
C LEU A 61 12.35 32.71 42.13
N SER A 62 12.87 32.93 40.92
CA SER A 62 12.59 34.15 40.17
C SER A 62 11.24 34.08 39.44
N ARG A 63 10.73 35.23 39.02
CA ARG A 63 9.54 35.30 38.15
C ARG A 63 9.77 34.64 36.78
N ALA A 64 11.01 34.62 36.31
CA ALA A 64 11.38 33.97 35.05
C ALA A 64 11.22 32.45 35.16
N ASP A 65 11.65 31.84 36.27
CA ASP A 65 11.50 30.40 36.53
C ASP A 65 10.02 29.99 36.57
N LEU A 66 9.17 30.83 37.20
CA LEU A 66 7.72 30.63 37.19
C LEU A 66 7.14 30.63 35.78
N HIS A 67 7.53 31.60 34.95
CA HIS A 67 7.05 31.67 33.56
C HIS A 67 7.57 30.51 32.72
N GLN A 68 8.80 30.05 32.94
CA GLN A 68 9.35 28.87 32.26
C GLN A 68 8.58 27.61 32.63
N ALA A 69 8.27 27.40 33.91
CA ALA A 69 7.50 26.26 34.36
C ALA A 69 6.06 26.27 33.81
N ASN A 70 5.41 27.44 33.82
CA ASN A 70 4.08 27.61 33.22
C ASN A 70 4.09 27.38 31.70
N GLY A 71 5.13 27.84 31.00
CA GLY A 71 5.31 27.57 29.57
C GLY A 71 5.51 26.09 29.28
N ALA A 72 6.29 25.38 30.10
CA ALA A 72 6.48 23.94 30.00
C ALA A 72 5.17 23.16 30.22
N LEU A 73 4.36 23.57 31.21
CA LEU A 73 3.03 23.00 31.45
C LEU A 73 2.09 23.23 30.26
N ALA A 74 2.01 24.47 29.75
CA ALA A 74 1.16 24.76 28.59
C ALA A 74 1.59 23.95 27.35
N SER A 75 2.90 23.76 27.15
CA SER A 75 3.41 22.91 26.08
C SER A 75 3.06 21.44 26.27
N SER A 76 3.14 20.91 27.49
CA SER A 76 2.76 19.51 27.75
C SER A 76 1.27 19.25 27.59
N GLU A 77 0.44 20.23 27.95
CA GLU A 77 -1.01 20.18 27.71
C GLU A 77 -1.32 20.14 26.21
N ALA A 78 -0.66 20.99 25.42
CA ALA A 78 -0.81 20.98 23.96
C ALA A 78 -0.42 19.61 23.36
N PHE A 79 0.72 19.04 23.79
CA PHE A 79 1.15 17.72 23.32
C PHE A 79 0.18 16.60 23.72
N LEU A 80 -0.43 16.66 24.91
CA LEU A 80 -1.43 15.70 25.33
C LEU A 80 -2.67 15.76 24.43
N VAL A 81 -3.17 16.96 24.14
CA VAL A 81 -4.34 17.16 23.26
C VAL A 81 -4.04 16.66 21.85
N GLU A 82 -2.86 16.95 21.32
CA GLU A 82 -2.43 16.45 20.01
C GLU A 82 -2.34 14.92 19.97
N ALA A 83 -1.75 14.30 21.00
CA ALA A 83 -1.66 12.84 21.09
C ALA A 83 -3.04 12.17 21.17
N GLN A 84 -3.99 12.77 21.90
CA GLN A 84 -5.37 12.30 21.96
C GLN A 84 -6.07 12.42 20.60
N ALA A 85 -5.88 13.53 19.88
CA ALA A 85 -6.39 13.69 18.52
C ALA A 85 -5.81 12.64 17.56
N ASN A 86 -4.53 12.31 17.70
CA ASN A 86 -3.88 11.26 16.91
C ASN A 86 -4.47 9.87 17.18
N VAL A 87 -4.86 9.56 18.42
CA VAL A 87 -5.59 8.32 18.75
C VAL A 87 -6.93 8.28 18.01
N ILE A 88 -7.71 9.36 18.06
CA ILE A 88 -9.02 9.45 17.38
C ILE A 88 -8.86 9.25 15.87
N ASN A 89 -7.88 9.92 15.25
CA ASN A 89 -7.60 9.81 13.82
C ASN A 89 -7.16 8.39 13.42
N ALA A 90 -6.26 7.79 14.21
CA ALA A 90 -5.81 6.42 13.97
C ALA A 90 -6.95 5.42 14.14
N GLU A 91 -7.81 5.61 15.13
CA GLU A 91 -9.01 4.79 15.31
C GLU A 91 -9.91 4.88 14.07
N GLN A 92 -10.24 6.10 13.63
CA GLN A 92 -11.11 6.29 12.47
C GLN A 92 -10.55 5.65 11.19
N ARG A 93 -9.23 5.65 11.02
CA ARG A 93 -8.57 4.96 9.89
C ARG A 93 -8.72 3.44 9.98
N VAL A 94 -8.58 2.87 11.16
CA VAL A 94 -8.87 1.44 11.38
C VAL A 94 -10.35 1.15 11.08
N ARG A 95 -11.25 2.04 11.50
CA ARG A 95 -12.68 1.90 11.26
C ARG A 95 -13.06 1.92 9.77
N SER A 96 -12.44 2.79 8.98
CA SER A 96 -12.73 2.88 7.54
C SER A 96 -12.26 1.66 6.75
N LEU A 97 -11.17 1.00 7.18
CA LEU A 97 -10.61 -0.17 6.49
C LEU A 97 -11.33 -1.48 6.81
N LEU A 98 -11.82 -1.64 8.05
CA LEU A 98 -12.45 -2.89 8.51
C LEU A 98 -13.97 -2.90 8.38
N GLY A 99 -14.58 -1.72 8.21
CA GLY A 99 -16.03 -1.56 8.25
C GLY A 99 -16.61 -1.63 9.67
N SER A 100 -17.82 -1.10 9.83
CA SER A 100 -18.50 -0.94 11.13
C SER A 100 -18.86 -2.26 11.81
N GLU A 101 -19.04 -3.33 11.04
CA GLU A 101 -19.51 -4.63 11.52
C GLU A 101 -18.40 -5.48 12.17
N TYR A 102 -17.17 -5.38 11.67
CA TYR A 102 -16.02 -6.14 12.19
C TYR A 102 -15.36 -5.50 13.41
N LEU A 103 -15.45 -4.18 13.58
CA LEU A 103 -14.90 -3.48 14.74
C LEU A 103 -15.45 -3.96 16.09
N LYS A 104 -16.73 -4.33 16.15
CA LYS A 104 -17.34 -4.85 17.39
C LYS A 104 -16.75 -6.20 17.83
N LYS A 105 -16.19 -6.96 16.89
CA LYS A 105 -15.53 -8.25 17.14
C LYS A 105 -14.04 -8.12 17.40
N ILE A 106 -13.42 -7.01 16.98
CA ILE A 106 -12.00 -6.76 17.22
C ILE A 106 -11.85 -6.26 18.65
N GLN A 107 -11.70 -7.21 19.56
CA GLN A 107 -11.06 -6.91 20.83
C GLN A 107 -9.59 -6.64 20.51
N PHE A 108 -9.19 -5.38 20.59
CA PHE A 108 -7.78 -4.99 20.55
C PHE A 108 -7.11 -5.63 21.77
N GLY A 109 -6.62 -6.86 21.58
CA GLY A 109 -6.02 -7.65 22.63
C GLY A 109 -4.75 -7.01 23.17
N ASP A 110 -4.27 -7.55 24.29
CA ASP A 110 -3.10 -7.06 24.98
C ASP A 110 -1.86 -7.06 24.05
N ILE A 111 -1.24 -5.89 23.85
CA ILE A 111 -0.16 -5.68 22.87
C ILE A 111 1.02 -6.60 23.20
N ALA A 112 1.29 -6.80 24.48
CA ALA A 112 2.37 -7.66 24.97
C ALA A 112 2.20 -9.15 24.58
N LYS A 113 0.98 -9.59 24.28
CA LYS A 113 0.69 -10.98 23.90
C LYS A 113 0.62 -11.20 22.40
N ASN A 114 0.50 -10.13 21.62
CA ASN A 114 0.31 -10.17 20.15
C ASN A 114 1.43 -9.45 19.41
N ILE A 115 2.67 -9.57 19.89
CA ILE A 115 3.83 -9.01 19.20
C ILE A 115 3.99 -9.75 17.87
N GLU A 116 4.05 -8.98 16.80
CA GLU A 116 4.28 -9.53 15.48
C GLU A 116 5.70 -10.09 15.37
N PRO A 117 5.85 -11.37 14.96
CA PRO A 117 7.17 -11.94 14.76
C PRO A 117 7.92 -11.22 13.63
N LEU A 118 9.23 -11.05 13.82
CA LEU A 118 10.11 -10.53 12.79
C LEU A 118 10.03 -11.41 11.53
N PRO A 119 9.82 -10.82 10.35
CA PRO A 119 9.79 -11.58 9.11
C PRO A 119 11.17 -12.20 8.86
N LYS A 120 11.19 -13.48 8.50
CA LYS A 120 12.41 -14.14 8.04
C LYS A 120 12.72 -13.65 6.63
N VAL A 121 13.71 -12.76 6.51
CA VAL A 121 14.18 -12.28 5.20
C VAL A 121 15.07 -13.37 4.59
N PRO A 122 14.75 -13.90 3.40
CA PRO A 122 15.60 -14.88 2.74
C PRO A 122 16.94 -14.23 2.33
N GLU A 123 18.05 -14.95 2.49
CA GLU A 123 19.39 -14.45 2.14
C GLU A 123 19.55 -14.13 0.65
N ASN A 124 18.83 -14.84 -0.22
CA ASN A 124 18.90 -14.68 -1.67
C ASN A 124 17.54 -14.91 -2.33
N LEU A 125 17.36 -14.35 -3.54
CA LEU A 125 16.13 -14.49 -4.33
C LEU A 125 15.80 -15.94 -4.69
N SER A 126 16.80 -16.83 -4.74
CA SER A 126 16.62 -18.26 -5.00
C SER A 126 15.87 -18.99 -3.87
N GLY A 127 15.81 -18.41 -2.67
CA GLY A 127 15.05 -18.91 -1.53
C GLY A 127 13.62 -18.40 -1.46
N LEU A 128 13.16 -17.59 -2.44
CA LEU A 128 11.77 -17.15 -2.50
C LEU A 128 10.87 -18.33 -2.86
N ASP A 129 9.88 -18.57 -2.03
CA ASP A 129 8.88 -19.59 -2.28
C ASP A 129 8.04 -19.21 -3.50
N SER A 130 8.21 -19.97 -4.59
CA SER A 130 7.48 -19.78 -5.85
C SER A 130 5.99 -20.06 -5.76
N SER A 131 5.53 -20.67 -4.66
CA SER A 131 4.09 -20.83 -4.38
C SER A 131 3.43 -19.54 -3.91
N LEU A 132 4.21 -18.54 -3.49
CA LEU A 132 3.69 -17.26 -3.04
C LEU A 132 3.12 -16.46 -4.24
N PRO A 133 1.86 -16.00 -4.16
CA PRO A 133 1.22 -15.27 -5.26
C PRO A 133 1.99 -14.02 -5.70
N ILE A 134 2.68 -13.35 -4.78
CA ILE A 134 3.49 -12.17 -5.10
C ILE A 134 4.72 -12.51 -5.94
N VAL A 135 5.36 -13.66 -5.68
CA VAL A 135 6.52 -14.11 -6.45
C VAL A 135 6.07 -14.50 -7.86
N ALA A 136 4.97 -15.25 -7.97
CA ALA A 136 4.37 -15.59 -9.25
C ALA A 136 4.00 -14.33 -10.07
N ALA A 137 3.42 -13.32 -9.42
CA ALA A 137 3.08 -12.05 -10.07
C ALA A 137 4.30 -11.29 -10.58
N LEU A 138 5.38 -11.24 -9.79
CA LEU A 138 6.63 -10.59 -10.18
C LEU A 138 7.31 -11.31 -11.35
N VAL A 139 7.27 -12.65 -11.36
CA VAL A 139 7.78 -13.48 -12.47
C VAL A 139 6.97 -13.23 -13.75
N ASP A 140 5.63 -13.21 -13.65
CA ASP A 140 4.75 -12.91 -14.79
C ASP A 140 5.04 -11.51 -15.37
N GLN A 141 5.23 -10.50 -14.51
CA GLN A 141 5.59 -9.14 -14.94
C GLN A 141 6.94 -9.10 -15.65
N LEU A 142 7.93 -9.84 -15.14
CA LEU A 142 9.24 -9.97 -15.78
C LEU A 142 9.13 -10.63 -17.16
N GLU A 143 8.31 -11.68 -17.30
CA GLU A 143 8.11 -12.35 -18.59
C GLU A 143 7.45 -11.42 -19.62
N VAL A 144 6.45 -10.63 -19.21
CA VAL A 144 5.82 -9.62 -20.05
C VAL A 144 6.82 -8.54 -20.46
N ALA A 145 7.62 -8.03 -19.53
CA ALA A 145 8.65 -7.03 -19.82
C ALA A 145 9.70 -7.56 -20.80
N LYS A 146 10.15 -8.81 -20.64
CA LYS A 146 11.06 -9.47 -21.58
C LYS A 146 10.46 -9.57 -22.99
N LYS A 147 9.22 -10.05 -23.11
CA LYS A 147 8.51 -10.13 -24.39
C LYS A 147 8.31 -8.76 -25.04
N ALA A 148 8.05 -7.71 -24.26
CA ALA A 148 7.94 -6.35 -24.77
C ALA A 148 9.28 -5.82 -25.31
N VAL A 149 10.40 -6.13 -24.63
CA VAL A 149 11.75 -5.80 -25.11
C VAL A 149 12.09 -6.57 -26.39
N ASP A 150 11.79 -7.86 -26.44
CA ASP A 150 12.03 -8.68 -27.64
C ASP A 150 11.18 -8.20 -28.82
N LEU A 151 9.91 -7.83 -28.56
CA LEU A 151 9.05 -7.21 -29.56
C LEU A 151 9.63 -5.89 -30.06
N ALA A 152 10.05 -4.98 -29.17
CA ALA A 152 10.66 -3.71 -29.54
C ALA A 152 11.95 -3.89 -30.36
N LYS A 153 12.78 -4.89 -30.01
CA LYS A 153 13.96 -5.27 -30.82
C LYS A 153 13.55 -5.77 -32.20
N SER A 154 12.51 -6.60 -32.30
CA SER A 154 12.04 -7.16 -33.58
C SER A 154 11.36 -6.12 -34.48
N GLN A 155 10.66 -5.13 -33.91
CA GLN A 155 9.97 -4.06 -34.62
C GLN A 155 10.90 -3.04 -35.30
N THR A 156 12.22 -3.14 -35.10
CA THR A 156 13.19 -2.39 -35.92
C THR A 156 13.21 -2.84 -37.38
N ARG A 157 12.67 -4.01 -37.69
CA ARG A 157 12.48 -4.50 -39.07
C ARG A 157 11.00 -4.52 -39.39
N ALA A 158 10.64 -3.87 -40.50
CA ALA A 158 9.27 -3.93 -40.99
C ALA A 158 8.89 -5.40 -41.27
N SER A 159 7.83 -5.89 -40.62
CA SER A 159 7.46 -7.31 -40.65
C SER A 159 6.59 -7.63 -41.87
N PRO A 160 6.79 -8.77 -42.55
CA PRO A 160 5.93 -9.19 -43.65
C PRO A 160 4.51 -9.47 -43.15
N GLN A 161 3.50 -8.99 -43.88
CA GLN A 161 2.08 -9.17 -43.55
C GLN A 161 1.45 -10.15 -44.55
N LEU A 162 0.85 -11.24 -44.05
CA LEU A 162 0.05 -12.16 -44.83
C LEU A 162 -1.44 -11.86 -44.60
N GLN A 163 -2.17 -11.57 -45.66
CA GLN A 163 -3.60 -11.28 -45.66
C GLN A 163 -4.32 -12.38 -46.42
N ILE A 164 -5.39 -12.91 -45.84
CA ILE A 164 -6.23 -13.94 -46.47
C ILE A 164 -7.65 -13.38 -46.52
N TRP A 165 -8.22 -13.33 -47.71
CA TRP A 165 -9.60 -12.92 -47.93
C TRP A 165 -10.40 -14.12 -48.42
N THR A 166 -11.65 -14.23 -47.97
CA THR A 166 -12.60 -15.19 -48.50
C THR A 166 -13.83 -14.43 -48.94
N THR A 167 -14.28 -14.67 -50.18
CA THR A 167 -15.55 -14.14 -50.68
C THR A 167 -16.47 -15.30 -51.00
N LYS A 168 -17.75 -15.17 -50.62
CA LYS A 168 -18.79 -16.14 -50.94
C LYS A 168 -19.94 -15.39 -51.58
N GLY A 169 -20.18 -15.66 -52.85
CA GLY A 169 -21.18 -14.97 -53.65
C GLY A 169 -21.95 -15.93 -54.53
N ARG A 170 -23.10 -15.47 -55.04
CA ARG A 170 -23.83 -16.10 -56.13
C ARG A 170 -24.37 -14.99 -57.01
N GLU A 171 -24.28 -15.15 -58.32
CA GLU A 171 -24.68 -14.09 -59.26
C GLU A 171 -26.20 -14.06 -59.47
N VAL A 172 -26.87 -15.23 -59.41
CA VAL A 172 -28.31 -15.38 -59.63
C VAL A 172 -28.90 -16.45 -58.68
N TYR A 173 -30.17 -16.30 -58.30
CA TYR A 173 -30.89 -17.28 -57.48
C TYR A 173 -31.10 -18.58 -58.25
N GLY A 174 -30.70 -19.72 -57.66
CA GLY A 174 -30.75 -21.05 -58.29
C GLY A 174 -29.39 -21.64 -58.70
N VAL A 175 -28.31 -20.86 -58.64
CA VAL A 175 -26.93 -21.31 -58.93
C VAL A 175 -26.18 -21.62 -57.63
N PRO A 176 -25.29 -22.64 -57.59
CA PRO A 176 -24.46 -22.92 -56.42
C PRO A 176 -23.61 -21.71 -56.01
N TYR A 177 -23.43 -21.52 -54.70
CA TYR A 177 -22.55 -20.48 -54.18
C TYR A 177 -21.12 -20.71 -54.65
N GLN A 178 -20.51 -19.67 -55.21
CA GLN A 178 -19.09 -19.64 -55.50
C GLN A 178 -18.34 -19.09 -54.29
N GLN A 179 -17.28 -19.79 -53.89
CA GLN A 179 -16.37 -19.37 -52.84
C GLN A 179 -14.99 -19.16 -53.47
N SER A 180 -14.40 -18.00 -53.24
CA SER A 180 -13.01 -17.74 -53.63
C SER A 180 -12.18 -17.35 -52.41
N VAL A 181 -10.94 -17.83 -52.36
CA VAL A 181 -9.97 -17.50 -51.33
C VAL A 181 -8.81 -16.78 -52.01
N ALA A 182 -8.51 -15.55 -51.58
CA ALA A 182 -7.38 -14.77 -52.05
C ALA A 182 -6.34 -14.64 -50.94
N VAL A 183 -5.06 -14.74 -51.30
CA VAL A 183 -3.94 -14.60 -50.36
C VAL A 183 -3.02 -13.48 -50.86
N GLY A 184 -2.78 -12.47 -50.04
CA GLY A 184 -1.87 -11.36 -50.32
C GLY A 184 -0.71 -11.35 -49.33
N LEU A 185 0.52 -11.20 -49.83
CA LEU A 185 1.72 -11.07 -49.01
C LEU A 185 2.34 -9.70 -49.24
N ARG A 186 2.44 -8.88 -48.19
CA ARG A 186 3.10 -7.57 -48.22
C ARG A 186 4.44 -7.68 -47.51
N ILE A 187 5.53 -7.56 -48.27
CA ILE A 187 6.91 -7.55 -47.74
C ILE A 187 7.42 -6.11 -47.80
N PRO A 188 7.61 -5.44 -46.65
CA PRO A 188 8.22 -4.12 -46.64
C PRO A 188 9.74 -4.23 -46.82
N PHE A 189 10.25 -3.67 -47.91
CA PHE A 189 11.67 -3.45 -48.10
C PHE A 189 12.04 -2.17 -47.32
N GLY A 190 12.95 -2.27 -46.35
CA GLY A 190 13.25 -1.16 -45.43
C GLY A 190 13.66 0.13 -46.16
N SER A 191 13.42 1.29 -45.53
CA SER A 191 14.04 2.54 -45.95
C SER A 191 15.53 2.50 -45.64
N LEU A 192 16.38 2.68 -46.65
CA LEU A 192 17.79 3.00 -46.47
C LEU A 192 17.89 4.29 -45.64
N HIS A 193 18.36 4.20 -44.39
CA HIS A 193 19.23 5.16 -43.71
C HIS A 193 19.71 4.61 -42.37
#